data_AF-A0A3P7IDR7-F1
#
_entry.id   AF-A0A3P7IDR7-F1
#
_cell.length_a   1.000
_cell.length_b   1.000
_cell.length_c   1.000
_cell.angle_alpha   90.00
_cell.angle_beta   90.00
_cell.angle_gamma   90.00
#
_symmetry.space_group_name_H-M   'P 1'
#
loop_
_entity.id
_entity.type
_entity.pdbx_description
1 polymer ?
#
loop_
_entity_poly.entity_id
_entity_poly.type
_entity_poly.pdbx_seq_one_letter_code
_entity_poly.pdbx_strand_id
1 'polypeptide(L)'
;MPTIFKFDWPYQVESSSSKGKWALYLLDVPTVTMHNTDGTVDIRRCHVERKIEHVNPLDNIKLNTKYTTQETVSTRNTIKQRVLFKRGTEALKIGEADFLRRRIEPHKRKENGVDVSVVTIGCVEKTAKCFSVTCHFDFIDANSAPMIDFRARLWNSTFIQDYSDVEYVEIASFGRIELDTSQGIEDDPSNNAVSAKTVAYPDRPALGSRPVPWWLILVSILIGLLILLIVVLILWRCGFFKRKKYGEPSLYRAELQHEREQWNQTQM
;
A
#
# COMPACT_ATOMS: atom_id res chain seq x y z
N MET A 1 -43.51 -8.00 -3.11
CA MET A 1 -42.22 -8.38 -3.72
C MET A 1 -41.18 -8.55 -2.61
N PRO A 2 -40.08 -9.31 -2.79
CA PRO A 2 -39.11 -9.54 -1.71
C PRO A 2 -38.37 -8.25 -1.33
N THR A 3 -38.03 -8.11 -0.06
CA THR A 3 -37.13 -7.07 0.46
C THR A 3 -35.74 -7.24 -0.15
N ILE A 4 -35.13 -6.14 -0.59
CA ILE A 4 -33.86 -6.17 -1.31
C ILE A 4 -32.79 -5.47 -0.48
N PHE A 5 -31.71 -6.17 -0.17
CA PHE A 5 -30.51 -5.57 0.41
C PHE A 5 -29.47 -5.41 -0.69
N LYS A 6 -28.97 -4.19 -0.88
CA LYS A 6 -27.92 -3.86 -1.84
C LYS A 6 -26.67 -3.39 -1.13
N PHE A 7 -25.53 -3.91 -1.56
CA PHE A 7 -24.22 -3.54 -1.04
C PHE A 7 -23.35 -3.05 -2.18
N ASP A 8 -22.76 -1.87 -2.01
CA ASP A 8 -21.75 -1.32 -2.89
C ASP A 8 -20.37 -1.72 -2.34
N TRP A 9 -19.69 -2.61 -3.07
CA TRP A 9 -18.45 -3.24 -2.62
C TRP A 9 -17.21 -2.64 -3.30
N PRO A 10 -16.24 -2.08 -2.54
CA PRO A 10 -15.07 -1.39 -3.09
C PRO A 10 -13.95 -2.35 -3.53
N TYR A 11 -13.94 -2.73 -4.81
CA TYR A 11 -13.02 -3.75 -5.31
C TYR A 11 -11.69 -3.20 -5.88
N GLN A 12 -11.70 -1.98 -6.39
CA GLN A 12 -10.55 -1.34 -7.02
C GLN A 12 -10.46 0.12 -6.58
N VAL A 13 -9.25 0.61 -6.31
CA VAL A 13 -9.01 2.02 -6.03
C VAL A 13 -9.27 2.84 -7.29
N GLU A 14 -9.95 3.99 -7.13
CA GLU A 14 -10.24 4.87 -8.25
C GLU A 14 -8.94 5.35 -8.90
N SER A 15 -8.90 5.32 -10.24
CA SER A 15 -7.70 5.67 -10.99
C SER A 15 -8.09 6.21 -12.36
N SER A 16 -7.42 7.31 -12.75
CA SER A 16 -7.50 7.89 -14.09
C SER A 16 -6.95 6.96 -15.20
N SER A 17 -6.21 5.90 -14.83
CA SER A 17 -5.69 4.91 -15.76
C SER A 17 -6.70 3.80 -16.06
N SER A 18 -6.64 3.22 -17.26
CA SER A 18 -7.52 2.13 -17.71
C SER A 18 -7.39 0.85 -16.89
N LYS A 19 -6.32 0.70 -16.09
CA LYS A 19 -6.12 -0.39 -15.13
C LYS A 19 -5.93 0.19 -13.73
N GLY A 20 -6.97 0.11 -12.89
CA GLY A 20 -6.86 0.47 -11.48
C GLY A 20 -6.16 -0.61 -10.65
N LYS A 21 -5.81 -0.29 -9.40
CA LYS A 21 -5.21 -1.24 -8.46
C LYS A 21 -6.28 -1.82 -7.53
N TRP A 22 -6.20 -3.12 -7.25
CA TRP A 22 -7.17 -3.81 -6.40
C TRP A 22 -7.15 -3.29 -4.95
N ALA A 23 -8.32 -3.27 -4.31
CA ALA A 23 -8.52 -2.92 -2.90
C ALA A 23 -8.96 -4.15 -2.10
N LEU A 24 -10.26 -4.47 -2.11
CA LEU A 24 -10.85 -5.65 -1.48
C LEU A 24 -11.55 -6.54 -2.53
N TYR A 25 -11.03 -7.75 -2.75
CA TYR A 25 -11.71 -8.70 -3.64
C TYR A 25 -12.44 -9.77 -2.84
N LEU A 26 -13.59 -10.21 -3.35
CA LEU A 26 -14.37 -11.28 -2.73
C LEU A 26 -13.71 -12.63 -3.01
N LEU A 27 -13.71 -13.48 -1.98
CA LEU A 27 -13.25 -14.86 -2.05
C LEU A 27 -14.38 -15.79 -2.52
N ASP A 28 -15.58 -15.54 -2.03
CA ASP A 28 -16.78 -16.33 -2.31
C ASP A 28 -17.95 -15.38 -2.59
N VAL A 29 -19.02 -15.93 -3.19
CA VAL A 29 -20.30 -15.22 -3.26
C VAL A 29 -20.83 -15.04 -1.83
N PRO A 30 -21.19 -13.82 -1.40
CA PRO A 30 -21.73 -13.58 -0.07
C PRO A 30 -22.98 -14.41 0.19
N THR A 31 -23.12 -14.87 1.44
CA THR A 31 -24.23 -15.73 1.86
C THR A 31 -25.02 -15.08 2.98
N VAL A 32 -26.34 -15.19 2.88
CA VAL A 32 -27.30 -14.83 3.90
C VAL A 32 -27.59 -16.08 4.73
N THR A 33 -27.50 -15.98 6.05
CA THR A 33 -27.91 -17.03 6.99
C THR A 33 -29.10 -16.53 7.81
N MET A 34 -30.20 -17.27 7.77
CA MET A 34 -31.42 -16.97 8.50
C MET A 34 -31.69 -18.08 9.51
N HIS A 35 -31.96 -17.69 10.76
CA HIS A 35 -32.37 -18.61 11.81
C HIS A 35 -33.88 -18.53 11.95
N ASN A 36 -34.59 -19.58 11.55
CA ASN A 36 -36.04 -19.64 11.66
C ASN A 36 -36.44 -20.01 13.09
N THR A 37 -37.66 -19.64 13.47
CA THR A 37 -38.27 -19.96 14.77
C THR A 37 -38.36 -21.48 15.02
N ASP A 38 -38.47 -22.28 13.96
CA ASP A 38 -38.46 -23.75 14.00
C ASP A 38 -37.08 -24.36 14.31
N GLY A 39 -36.05 -23.54 14.53
CA GLY A 39 -34.67 -23.96 14.78
C GLY A 39 -33.90 -24.38 13.52
N THR A 40 -34.52 -24.28 12.34
CA THR A 40 -33.86 -24.52 11.06
C THR A 40 -33.01 -23.32 10.66
N VAL A 41 -31.90 -23.59 9.94
CA VAL A 41 -31.03 -22.55 9.39
C VAL A 41 -31.13 -22.59 7.87
N ASP A 42 -31.59 -21.50 7.28
CA ASP A 42 -31.62 -21.31 5.83
C ASP A 42 -30.38 -20.51 5.39
N ILE A 43 -29.70 -20.97 4.34
CA ILE A 43 -28.50 -20.34 3.81
C ILE A 43 -28.70 -20.08 2.31
N ARG A 44 -28.79 -18.81 1.95
CA ARG A 44 -29.02 -18.36 0.58
C ARG A 44 -27.86 -17.52 0.06
N ARG A 45 -27.56 -17.66 -1.23
CA ARG A 45 -26.50 -16.87 -1.88
C ARG A 45 -27.07 -15.55 -2.39
N CYS A 46 -26.29 -14.50 -2.25
CA CYS A 46 -26.59 -13.23 -2.89
C CYS A 46 -26.24 -13.27 -4.39
N HIS A 47 -26.83 -12.36 -5.14
CA HIS A 47 -26.48 -12.08 -6.51
C HIS A 47 -25.30 -11.08 -6.56
N VAL A 48 -24.30 -11.37 -7.38
CA VAL A 48 -23.13 -10.50 -7.58
C VAL A 48 -23.07 -10.09 -9.06
N GLU A 49 -23.05 -8.79 -9.32
CA GLU A 49 -22.90 -8.27 -10.67
C GLU A 49 -21.58 -8.76 -11.29
N ARG A 50 -21.61 -9.30 -12.50
CA ARG A 50 -20.41 -9.81 -13.22
C ARG A 50 -19.54 -10.71 -12.33
N LYS A 51 -20.17 -11.72 -11.69
CA LYS A 51 -19.54 -12.67 -10.75
C LYS A 51 -18.15 -13.18 -11.17
N ILE A 52 -17.95 -13.52 -12.43
CA ILE A 52 -16.69 -14.08 -12.96
C ILE A 52 -15.51 -13.10 -12.81
N GLU A 53 -15.77 -11.79 -12.88
CA GLU A 53 -14.73 -10.75 -12.80
C GLU A 53 -14.42 -10.36 -11.35
N HIS A 54 -15.41 -10.46 -10.45
CA HIS A 54 -15.36 -9.88 -9.11
C HIS A 54 -15.15 -10.89 -7.97
N VAL A 55 -15.47 -12.18 -8.19
CA VAL A 55 -15.35 -13.24 -7.18
C VAL A 55 -14.19 -14.16 -7.52
N ASN A 56 -13.23 -14.25 -6.60
CA ASN A 56 -12.00 -15.03 -6.72
C ASN A 56 -11.26 -14.85 -8.06
N PRO A 57 -10.95 -13.60 -8.49
CA PRO A 57 -10.38 -13.31 -9.82
C PRO A 57 -8.99 -13.90 -10.07
N LEU A 58 -8.37 -14.51 -9.05
CA LEU A 58 -7.05 -15.13 -9.16
C LEU A 58 -7.08 -16.63 -9.44
N ASP A 59 -8.27 -17.24 -9.60
CA ASP A 59 -8.58 -18.64 -9.98
C ASP A 59 -7.85 -19.76 -9.18
N ASN A 60 -6.89 -19.43 -8.32
CA ASN A 60 -5.93 -20.34 -7.71
C ASN A 60 -6.00 -20.35 -6.18
N ILE A 61 -6.92 -19.59 -5.57
CA ILE A 61 -7.13 -19.62 -4.13
C ILE A 61 -8.10 -20.76 -3.83
N LYS A 62 -7.58 -21.87 -3.28
CA LYS A 62 -8.41 -22.94 -2.71
C LYS A 62 -9.16 -22.39 -1.49
N LEU A 63 -10.47 -22.32 -1.59
CA LEU A 63 -11.34 -21.82 -0.52
C LEU A 63 -11.56 -22.93 0.51
N ASN A 64 -11.62 -22.58 1.80
CA ASN A 64 -11.94 -23.54 2.86
C ASN A 64 -13.46 -23.75 2.88
N THR A 65 -13.91 -24.82 2.24
CA THR A 65 -15.29 -25.12 1.86
C THR A 65 -16.18 -25.65 2.99
N LYS A 66 -16.04 -25.14 4.23
CA LYS A 66 -16.93 -25.56 5.34
C LYS A 66 -18.41 -25.14 5.14
N TYR A 67 -18.70 -24.29 4.15
CA TYR A 67 -20.04 -23.79 3.79
C TYR A 67 -20.35 -23.94 2.28
N THR A 68 -19.65 -24.79 1.54
CA THR A 68 -19.95 -25.08 0.14
C THR A 68 -21.18 -25.98 0.04
N THR A 69 -22.34 -25.42 -0.28
CA THR A 69 -23.43 -26.18 -0.90
C THR A 69 -23.13 -26.33 -2.39
N GLN A 70 -23.09 -27.57 -2.86
CA GLN A 70 -22.60 -28.00 -4.17
C GLN A 70 -23.24 -27.26 -5.36
N GLU A 71 -22.41 -26.88 -6.33
CA GLU A 71 -22.56 -27.34 -7.71
C GLU A 71 -21.16 -27.67 -8.25
N THR A 72 -20.73 -28.91 -8.04
CA THR A 72 -19.82 -29.58 -8.97
C THR A 72 -20.65 -29.98 -10.18
N VAL A 73 -20.72 -29.12 -11.18
CA VAL A 73 -20.96 -29.57 -12.56
C VAL A 73 -19.75 -29.16 -13.39
N SER A 74 -18.81 -30.10 -13.44
CA SER A 74 -17.82 -30.19 -14.51
C SER A 74 -18.55 -30.32 -15.83
N THR A 75 -18.62 -29.23 -16.60
CA THR A 75 -18.69 -29.32 -18.06
C THR A 75 -17.46 -28.62 -18.61
N ARG A 76 -16.37 -29.39 -18.72
CA ARG A 76 -15.26 -29.06 -19.60
C ARG A 76 -15.79 -28.91 -21.02
N ASN A 77 -15.93 -27.68 -21.50
CA ASN A 77 -15.75 -27.38 -22.91
C ASN A 77 -14.44 -26.62 -23.06
N THR A 78 -13.43 -27.38 -23.43
CA THR A 78 -12.05 -26.94 -23.67
C THR A 78 -12.01 -26.02 -24.89
N ILE A 79 -12.21 -24.72 -24.72
CA ILE A 79 -11.75 -23.72 -25.70
C ILE A 79 -10.35 -23.30 -25.25
N LYS A 80 -9.34 -24.02 -25.77
CA LYS A 80 -7.94 -23.56 -25.71
C LYS A 80 -7.82 -22.32 -26.59
N GLN A 81 -8.11 -21.14 -26.05
CA GLN A 81 -7.54 -19.92 -26.61
C GLN A 81 -6.05 -19.92 -26.27
N ARG A 82 -5.24 -20.38 -27.24
CA ARG A 82 -3.80 -20.11 -27.26
C ARG A 82 -3.62 -18.60 -27.42
N VAL A 83 -3.59 -17.87 -26.31
CA VAL A 83 -3.02 -16.53 -26.31
C VAL A 83 -1.52 -16.72 -26.50
N LEU A 84 -1.07 -16.48 -27.72
CA LEU A 84 0.32 -16.52 -28.14
C LEU A 84 1.11 -15.54 -27.26
N PHE A 85 1.83 -16.05 -26.27
CA PHE A 85 2.81 -15.27 -25.51
C PHE A 85 3.99 -14.99 -26.45
N LYS A 86 3.87 -13.91 -27.24
CA LYS A 86 4.97 -13.39 -28.04
C LYS A 86 6.01 -12.84 -27.07
N ARG A 87 7.10 -13.59 -26.89
CA ARG A 87 8.30 -13.16 -26.19
C ARG A 87 8.99 -12.12 -27.07
N GLY A 88 8.56 -10.86 -26.94
CA GLY A 88 9.23 -9.71 -27.53
C GLY A 88 10.29 -9.20 -26.55
N THR A 89 11.54 -9.53 -26.82
CA THR A 89 12.72 -8.87 -26.24
C THR A 89 12.81 -7.49 -26.87
N GLU A 90 12.20 -6.48 -26.24
CA GLU A 90 12.48 -5.08 -26.52
C GLU A 90 12.60 -4.32 -25.20
N ALA A 91 13.86 -3.99 -24.86
CA ALA A 91 14.18 -3.08 -23.78
C ALA A 91 13.73 -1.66 -24.19
N LEU A 92 12.50 -1.30 -23.86
CA LEU A 92 12.00 0.06 -24.05
C LEU A 92 12.31 0.88 -22.79
N LYS A 93 13.09 1.94 -22.99
CA LYS A 93 13.57 2.87 -21.96
C LYS A 93 12.40 3.41 -21.13
N ILE A 94 12.43 3.17 -19.82
CA ILE A 94 11.52 3.78 -18.84
C ILE A 94 12.00 5.22 -18.64
N GLY A 95 11.55 6.10 -19.53
CA GLY A 95 11.57 7.54 -19.34
C GLY A 95 10.19 8.00 -18.91
N GLU A 96 10.09 8.54 -17.70
CA GLU A 96 9.23 9.68 -17.35
C GLU A 96 7.85 9.76 -18.02
N ALA A 97 6.99 8.80 -17.66
CA ALA A 97 5.54 8.96 -17.77
C ALA A 97 4.88 8.55 -16.45
N ASP A 98 5.36 9.13 -15.35
CA ASP A 98 4.69 9.17 -14.04
C ASP A 98 3.66 10.33 -13.99
N PHE A 99 3.23 10.78 -15.17
CA PHE A 99 2.36 11.93 -15.34
C PHE A 99 0.92 11.53 -14.99
N LEU A 100 0.56 11.81 -13.73
CA LEU A 100 -0.78 11.82 -13.15
C LEU A 100 -1.39 10.46 -12.75
N ARG A 101 -0.65 9.64 -11.98
CA ARG A 101 -1.32 8.77 -11.00
C ARG A 101 -1.93 9.66 -9.92
N ARG A 102 -3.20 10.02 -10.05
CA ARG A 102 -3.92 10.76 -9.01
C ARG A 102 -4.15 9.83 -7.82
N ARG A 103 -3.14 9.74 -6.97
CA ARG A 103 -3.22 9.12 -5.65
C ARG A 103 -4.27 9.88 -4.84
N ILE A 104 -5.07 9.15 -4.06
CA ILE A 104 -6.01 9.76 -3.13
C ILE A 104 -5.21 10.51 -2.06
N GLU A 105 -5.51 11.80 -1.88
CA GLU A 105 -4.83 12.63 -0.91
C GLU A 105 -5.22 12.22 0.53
N PRO A 106 -4.24 12.08 1.44
CA PRO A 106 -4.53 11.81 2.83
C PRO A 106 -5.17 13.03 3.50
N HIS A 107 -6.20 12.80 4.32
CA HIS A 107 -6.77 13.81 5.18
C HIS A 107 -6.24 13.66 6.61
N LYS A 108 -6.19 14.76 7.35
CA LYS A 108 -5.84 14.74 8.77
C LYS A 108 -7.09 14.47 9.60
N ARG A 109 -7.02 13.51 10.51
CA ARG A 109 -8.06 13.23 11.50
C ARG A 109 -7.47 13.39 12.90
N LYS A 110 -8.22 13.98 13.83
CA LYS A 110 -7.81 14.05 15.24
C LYS A 110 -8.19 12.77 15.96
N GLU A 111 -7.21 12.03 16.45
CA GLU A 111 -7.40 10.85 17.29
C GLU A 111 -6.63 11.05 18.59
N ASN A 112 -7.32 10.97 19.73
CA ASN A 112 -6.73 11.16 21.06
C ASN A 112 -5.89 12.46 21.20
N GLY A 113 -6.31 13.53 20.49
CA GLY A 113 -5.61 14.82 20.49
C GLY A 113 -4.40 14.92 19.56
N VAL A 114 -4.09 13.86 18.79
CA VAL A 114 -3.01 13.83 17.79
C VAL A 114 -3.61 13.85 16.39
N ASP A 115 -3.02 14.64 15.48
CA ASP A 115 -3.38 14.63 14.07
C ASP A 115 -2.76 13.40 13.38
N VAL A 116 -3.59 12.47 12.92
CA VAL A 116 -3.20 11.29 12.15
C VAL A 116 -3.52 11.47 10.66
N SER A 117 -2.65 11.02 9.77
CA SER A 117 -2.88 11.03 8.32
C SER A 117 -3.61 9.76 7.88
N VAL A 118 -4.81 9.91 7.33
CA VAL A 118 -5.71 8.80 6.99
C VAL A 118 -6.17 8.93 5.55
N VAL A 119 -6.34 7.79 4.87
CA VAL A 119 -6.96 7.72 3.54
C VAL A 119 -8.24 6.90 3.63
N THR A 120 -9.32 7.40 3.04
CA THR A 120 -10.60 6.67 2.96
C THR A 120 -10.88 6.25 1.52
N ILE A 121 -11.01 4.95 1.32
CA ILE A 121 -11.30 4.28 0.05
C ILE A 121 -12.72 3.72 0.13
N GLY A 122 -13.68 4.34 -0.55
CA GLY A 122 -15.07 3.94 -0.46
C GLY A 122 -15.91 4.37 -1.66
N CYS A 123 -17.07 3.73 -1.78
CA CYS A 123 -18.01 3.96 -2.88
C CYS A 123 -18.72 5.32 -2.73
N VAL A 124 -19.00 5.74 -1.50
CA VAL A 124 -19.69 7.00 -1.19
C VAL A 124 -18.78 8.19 -1.49
N GLU A 125 -17.50 8.08 -1.12
CA GLU A 125 -16.45 9.08 -1.35
C GLU A 125 -16.00 9.14 -2.82
N LYS A 126 -16.45 8.19 -3.67
CA LYS A 126 -16.03 8.03 -5.07
C LYS A 126 -14.52 7.86 -5.22
N THR A 127 -13.88 7.26 -4.20
CA THR A 127 -12.45 6.94 -4.18
C THR A 127 -12.18 5.47 -4.49
N ALA A 128 -13.22 4.67 -4.70
CA ALA A 128 -13.14 3.31 -5.22
C ALA A 128 -14.14 3.08 -6.35
N LYS A 129 -13.77 2.17 -7.25
CA LYS A 129 -14.71 1.51 -8.16
C LYS A 129 -15.40 0.39 -7.40
N CYS A 130 -16.72 0.37 -7.52
CA CYS A 130 -17.57 -0.55 -6.79
C CYS A 130 -18.45 -1.36 -7.73
N PHE A 131 -18.81 -2.56 -7.28
CA PHE A 131 -19.86 -3.37 -7.91
C PHE A 131 -20.96 -3.63 -6.88
N SER A 132 -22.16 -3.95 -7.36
CA SER A 132 -23.29 -4.21 -6.49
C SER A 132 -23.44 -5.70 -6.16
N VAL A 133 -23.67 -5.98 -4.88
CA VAL A 133 -24.14 -7.27 -4.38
C VAL A 133 -25.58 -7.10 -3.92
N THR A 134 -26.48 -7.93 -4.43
CA THR A 134 -27.92 -7.88 -4.12
C THR A 134 -28.36 -9.17 -3.44
N CYS A 135 -28.95 -9.07 -2.26
CA CYS A 135 -29.51 -10.19 -1.52
C CYS A 135 -31.02 -10.01 -1.43
N HIS A 136 -31.79 -11.02 -1.82
CA HIS A 136 -33.26 -11.01 -1.76
C HIS A 136 -33.75 -11.74 -0.51
N PHE A 137 -34.72 -11.15 0.17
CA PHE A 137 -35.36 -11.70 1.36
C PHE A 137 -36.87 -11.74 1.15
N ASP A 138 -37.47 -12.92 1.27
CA ASP A 138 -38.91 -13.06 1.10
C ASP A 138 -39.68 -12.66 2.36
N PHE A 139 -39.21 -13.13 3.52
CA PHE A 139 -39.85 -12.90 4.81
C PHE A 139 -38.79 -12.83 5.90
N ILE A 140 -38.91 -11.86 6.80
CA ILE A 140 -38.04 -11.69 7.97
C ILE A 140 -38.95 -11.68 9.19
N ASP A 141 -38.77 -12.64 10.08
CA ASP A 141 -39.54 -12.74 11.32
C ASP A 141 -39.35 -11.52 12.22
N ALA A 142 -40.39 -11.15 12.98
CA ALA A 142 -40.26 -10.12 14.00
C ALA A 142 -39.17 -10.50 15.02
N ASN A 143 -38.32 -9.54 15.39
CA ASN A 143 -37.15 -9.74 16.25
C ASN A 143 -36.12 -10.75 15.74
N SER A 144 -36.14 -11.13 14.46
CA SER A 144 -35.07 -11.91 13.85
C SER A 144 -33.97 -11.02 13.29
N ALA A 145 -32.73 -11.52 13.32
CA ALA A 145 -31.56 -10.83 12.82
C ALA A 145 -30.85 -11.71 11.78
N PRO A 146 -31.20 -11.60 10.48
CA PRO A 146 -30.47 -12.30 9.44
C PRO A 146 -29.02 -11.80 9.37
N MET A 147 -28.08 -12.71 9.17
CA MET A 147 -26.66 -12.38 9.03
C MET A 147 -26.21 -12.55 7.59
N ILE A 148 -25.39 -11.63 7.10
CA ILE A 148 -24.82 -11.67 5.75
C ILE A 148 -23.30 -11.77 5.88
N ASP A 149 -22.72 -12.87 5.41
CA ASP A 149 -21.28 -13.14 5.47
C ASP A 149 -20.59 -12.71 4.18
N PHE A 150 -19.66 -11.76 4.30
CA PHE A 150 -18.78 -11.32 3.21
C PHE A 150 -17.37 -11.81 3.47
N ARG A 151 -16.88 -12.72 2.61
CA ARG A 151 -15.50 -13.19 2.65
C ARG A 151 -14.67 -12.47 1.62
N ALA A 152 -13.69 -11.70 2.08
CA ALA A 152 -12.85 -10.89 1.22
C ALA A 152 -11.37 -10.97 1.62
N ARG A 153 -10.50 -10.58 0.69
CA ARG A 153 -9.07 -10.38 0.93
C ARG A 153 -8.61 -8.99 0.51
N LEU A 154 -7.72 -8.45 1.31
CA LEU A 154 -7.01 -7.21 1.04
C LEU A 154 -5.87 -7.43 0.04
N TRP A 155 -5.76 -6.54 -0.95
CA TRP A 155 -4.66 -6.59 -1.91
C TRP A 155 -3.41 -5.87 -1.40
N ASN A 156 -2.55 -6.61 -0.70
CA ASN A 156 -1.40 -6.05 0.00
C ASN A 156 -0.50 -5.13 -0.87
N SER A 157 -0.23 -5.53 -2.12
CA SER A 157 0.67 -4.78 -3.01
C SER A 157 0.22 -3.35 -3.31
N THR A 158 -1.08 -3.06 -3.26
CA THR A 158 -1.60 -1.69 -3.51
C THR A 158 -1.28 -0.79 -2.33
N PHE A 159 -1.56 -1.27 -1.11
CA PHE A 159 -1.43 -0.48 0.11
C PHE A 159 0.03 -0.26 0.50
N ILE A 160 0.91 -1.26 0.30
CA ILE A 160 2.35 -1.10 0.55
C ILE A 160 2.99 -0.14 -0.44
N GLN A 161 2.59 -0.15 -1.72
CA GLN A 161 3.25 0.71 -2.72
C GLN A 161 2.77 2.16 -2.65
N ASP A 162 1.46 2.36 -2.50
CA ASP A 162 0.86 3.69 -2.66
C ASP A 162 0.46 4.32 -1.33
N TYR A 163 0.41 3.57 -0.22
CA TYR A 163 -0.11 4.06 1.07
C TYR A 163 0.82 3.73 2.25
N SER A 164 2.10 3.52 1.98
CA SER A 164 3.11 3.25 3.01
C SER A 164 3.58 4.48 3.78
N ASP A 165 3.05 5.68 3.52
CA ASP A 165 3.37 6.97 4.15
C ASP A 165 2.24 7.49 5.07
N VAL A 166 1.06 6.86 5.07
CA VAL A 166 -0.10 7.25 5.91
C VAL A 166 -0.19 6.38 7.16
N GLU A 167 -0.90 6.82 8.20
CA GLU A 167 -1.01 6.05 9.45
C GLU A 167 -1.81 4.75 9.23
N TYR A 168 -2.96 4.86 8.58
CA TYR A 168 -3.77 3.72 8.16
C TYR A 168 -4.68 4.08 7.00
N VAL A 169 -5.19 3.06 6.31
CA VAL A 169 -6.18 3.21 5.24
C VAL A 169 -7.51 2.61 5.68
N GLU A 170 -8.59 3.40 5.59
CA GLU A 170 -9.95 2.94 5.80
C GLU A 170 -10.56 2.53 4.47
N ILE A 171 -11.11 1.32 4.40
CA ILE A 171 -11.83 0.85 3.22
C ILE A 171 -13.28 0.64 3.61
N ALA A 172 -14.18 1.45 3.06
CA ALA A 172 -15.59 1.49 3.44
C ALA A 172 -16.46 0.80 2.39
N SER A 173 -17.17 -0.25 2.80
CA SER A 173 -18.28 -0.84 2.05
C SER A 173 -19.60 -0.24 2.53
N PHE A 174 -20.52 0.01 1.61
CA PHE A 174 -21.81 0.64 1.90
C PHE A 174 -22.95 -0.35 1.64
N GLY A 175 -23.90 -0.46 2.56
CA GLY A 175 -25.09 -1.29 2.43
C GLY A 175 -26.35 -0.47 2.60
N ARG A 176 -27.38 -0.78 1.82
CA ARG A 176 -28.72 -0.21 1.94
C ARG A 176 -29.80 -1.27 1.82
N ILE A 177 -30.91 -1.06 2.50
CA ILE A 177 -32.13 -1.84 2.35
C ILE A 177 -33.13 -1.06 1.50
N GLU A 178 -33.76 -1.74 0.56
CA GLU A 178 -34.82 -1.21 -0.30
C GLU A 178 -36.09 -2.01 0.02
N LEU A 179 -37.08 -1.33 0.61
CA LEU A 179 -38.37 -1.87 1.00
C LEU A 179 -39.45 -1.44 0.01
N ASP A 180 -40.40 -2.34 -0.24
CA ASP A 180 -41.57 -2.05 -1.08
C ASP A 180 -42.72 -1.53 -0.21
N THR A 181 -42.85 -0.21 -0.13
CA THR A 181 -43.88 0.48 0.68
C THR A 181 -45.30 0.20 0.21
N SER A 182 -45.51 -0.34 -1.00
CA SER A 182 -46.83 -0.77 -1.47
C SER A 182 -47.41 -1.94 -0.66
N GLN A 183 -46.57 -2.64 0.11
CA GLN A 183 -46.96 -3.74 0.99
C GLN A 183 -47.50 -3.27 2.35
N GLY A 184 -47.66 -1.96 2.56
CA GLY A 184 -48.14 -1.40 3.83
C GLY A 184 -47.09 -1.42 4.95
N ILE A 185 -45.80 -1.50 4.58
CA ILE A 185 -44.68 -1.42 5.52
C ILE A 185 -44.43 0.07 5.83
N GLU A 186 -44.50 0.44 7.10
CA GLU A 186 -44.06 1.75 7.58
C GLU A 186 -42.52 1.74 7.63
N ASP A 187 -41.91 2.61 6.81
CA ASP A 187 -40.47 2.67 6.62
C ASP A 187 -39.93 4.05 7.01
N ASP A 188 -38.78 4.05 7.69
CA ASP A 188 -37.99 5.25 7.94
C ASP A 188 -36.70 5.19 7.11
N PRO A 189 -36.65 5.88 5.96
CA PRO A 189 -35.53 5.76 5.02
C PRO A 189 -34.19 6.26 5.60
N SER A 190 -34.21 6.96 6.74
CA SER A 190 -32.99 7.46 7.37
C SER A 190 -32.15 6.36 8.03
N ASN A 191 -32.78 5.24 8.42
CA ASN A 191 -32.11 4.12 9.10
C ASN A 191 -31.77 2.96 8.15
N ASN A 192 -32.11 3.09 6.86
CA ASN A 192 -31.97 2.05 5.85
C ASN A 192 -30.57 1.90 5.26
N ALA A 193 -29.57 2.60 5.80
CA ALA A 193 -28.22 2.61 5.28
C ALA A 193 -27.17 2.40 6.37
N VAL A 194 -26.15 1.60 6.07
CA VAL A 194 -25.03 1.31 6.98
C VAL A 194 -23.72 1.23 6.22
N SER A 195 -22.62 1.61 6.87
CA SER A 195 -21.27 1.44 6.32
C SER A 195 -20.44 0.53 7.21
N ALA A 196 -19.71 -0.41 6.61
CA ALA A 196 -18.74 -1.25 7.29
C ALA A 196 -17.33 -0.83 6.84
N LYS A 197 -16.43 -0.59 7.81
CA LYS A 197 -15.09 -0.10 7.56
C LYS A 197 -14.05 -1.17 7.90
N THR A 198 -13.20 -1.50 6.93
CA THR A 198 -12.00 -2.31 7.12
C THR A 198 -10.80 -1.39 7.25
N VAL A 199 -10.07 -1.46 8.36
CA VAL A 199 -8.89 -0.62 8.60
C VAL A 199 -7.62 -1.41 8.34
N ALA A 200 -6.80 -0.91 7.41
CA ALA A 200 -5.51 -1.51 7.05
C ALA A 200 -4.37 -0.68 7.63
N TYR A 201 -3.64 -1.26 8.59
CA TYR A 201 -2.43 -0.67 9.16
C TYR A 201 -1.20 -1.17 8.40
N PRO A 202 -0.29 -0.29 7.98
CA PRO A 202 0.99 -0.71 7.43
C PRO A 202 1.81 -1.36 8.55
N ASP A 203 2.43 -2.51 8.25
CA ASP A 203 3.35 -3.17 9.19
C ASP A 203 4.64 -2.35 9.28
N ARG A 204 4.63 -1.35 10.16
CA ARG A 204 5.80 -0.57 10.53
C ARG A 204 6.21 -0.97 11.94
N PRO A 205 7.50 -1.28 12.20
CA PRO A 205 7.98 -1.12 13.56
C PRO A 205 7.71 0.32 13.96
N ALA A 206 7.23 0.56 15.19
CA ALA A 206 6.76 1.85 15.71
C ALA A 206 7.82 2.98 15.77
N LEU A 207 8.84 2.95 14.90
CA LEU A 207 9.53 4.13 14.42
C LEU A 207 8.57 4.90 13.51
N GLY A 208 7.50 5.44 14.10
CA GLY A 208 6.71 6.46 13.43
C GLY A 208 7.65 7.52 12.88
N SER A 209 7.29 8.12 11.76
CA SER A 209 7.95 9.28 11.15
C SER A 209 7.91 10.51 12.06
N ARG A 210 8.31 10.36 13.33
CA ARG A 210 8.59 11.45 14.24
C ARG A 210 9.72 12.22 13.57
N PRO A 211 9.49 13.49 13.19
CA PRO A 211 10.55 14.29 12.58
C PRO A 211 11.74 14.25 13.53
N VAL A 212 12.91 13.93 12.98
CA VAL A 212 14.15 13.85 13.76
C VAL A 212 14.31 15.18 14.51
N PRO A 213 14.33 15.17 15.84
CA PRO A 213 14.48 16.40 16.61
C PRO A 213 15.70 17.19 16.15
N TRP A 214 15.54 18.50 15.95
CA TRP A 214 16.61 19.38 15.46
C TRP A 214 17.86 19.35 16.35
N TRP A 215 17.69 19.12 17.66
CA TRP A 215 18.81 19.01 18.59
C TRP A 215 19.73 17.83 18.27
N LEU A 216 19.22 16.73 17.71
CA LEU A 216 20.05 15.58 17.29
C LEU A 216 20.94 15.95 16.09
N ILE A 217 20.43 16.78 15.17
CA ILE A 217 21.22 17.31 14.05
C ILE A 217 22.36 18.17 14.60
N LEU A 218 22.05 19.07 15.55
CA LEU A 218 23.03 19.95 16.17
C LEU A 218 24.11 19.16 16.94
N VAL A 219 23.70 18.13 17.70
CA VAL A 219 24.63 17.24 18.43
C VAL A 219 25.54 16.47 17.46
N SER A 220 24.99 15.98 16.33
CA SER A 220 25.78 15.29 15.30
C SER A 220 26.87 16.19 14.70
N ILE A 221 26.56 17.46 14.42
CA ILE A 221 27.53 18.44 13.90
C ILE A 221 28.63 18.72 14.93
N LEU A 222 28.27 18.89 16.21
CA LEU A 222 29.24 19.10 17.30
C LEU A 222 30.19 17.91 17.44
N ILE A 223 29.66 16.69 17.43
CA ILE A 223 30.47 15.46 17.50
C ILE A 223 31.38 15.33 16.27
N GLY A 224 30.86 15.62 15.08
CA GLY A 224 31.63 15.61 13.84
C GLY A 224 32.80 16.60 13.86
N LEU A 225 32.58 17.82 14.34
CA LEU A 225 33.63 18.84 14.51
C LEU A 225 34.66 18.43 15.57
N LEU A 226 34.21 17.84 16.67
CA LEU A 226 35.10 17.35 17.72
C LEU A 226 36.05 16.27 17.19
N ILE A 227 35.50 15.28 16.48
CA ILE A 227 36.28 14.20 15.86
C ILE A 227 37.26 14.78 14.81
N LEU A 228 36.78 15.71 13.97
CA LEU A 228 37.62 16.38 12.97
C LEU A 228 38.82 17.07 13.63
N LEU A 229 38.60 17.81 14.73
CA LEU A 229 39.65 18.52 15.46
C LEU A 229 40.67 17.53 16.06
N ILE A 230 40.19 16.44 16.64
CA ILE A 230 41.07 15.37 17.17
C ILE A 230 41.93 14.77 16.06
N VAL A 231 41.36 14.48 14.88
CA VAL A 231 42.11 13.95 13.73
C VAL A 231 43.18 14.93 13.28
N VAL A 232 42.88 16.24 13.20
CA VAL A 232 43.86 17.26 12.86
C VAL A 232 45.00 17.31 13.88
N LEU A 233 44.70 17.24 15.18
CA LEU A 233 45.72 17.21 16.23
C LEU A 233 46.61 15.97 16.13
N ILE A 234 46.04 14.79 15.87
CA ILE A 234 46.80 13.55 15.67
C ILE A 234 47.71 13.69 14.45
N LEU A 235 47.18 14.12 13.30
CA LEU A 235 47.97 14.32 12.07
C LEU A 235 49.08 15.37 12.25
N TRP A 236 48.81 16.41 13.04
CA TRP A 236 49.81 17.41 13.40
C TRP A 236 50.91 16.82 14.30
N ARG A 237 50.54 16.01 15.30
CA ARG A 237 51.50 15.35 16.21
C ARG A 237 52.31 14.25 15.54
N CYS A 238 51.70 13.51 14.60
CA CYS A 238 52.37 12.52 13.76
C CYS A 238 53.26 13.15 12.68
N GLY A 239 53.30 14.49 12.58
CA GLY A 239 54.24 15.19 11.70
C GLY A 239 53.88 15.13 10.22
N PHE A 240 52.65 14.73 9.86
CA PHE A 240 52.20 14.66 8.46
C PHE A 240 52.25 16.03 7.75
N PHE A 241 52.02 17.12 8.51
CA PHE A 241 52.10 18.50 8.00
C PHE A 241 53.50 19.12 8.04
N LYS A 242 54.53 18.42 8.54
CA LYS A 242 55.91 18.87 8.37
C LYS A 242 56.35 18.56 6.94
N ARG A 243 55.88 19.37 5.98
CA ARG A 243 56.55 19.46 4.68
C ARG A 243 57.98 19.92 4.97
N LYS A 244 58.95 19.04 4.72
CA LYS A 244 60.34 19.44 4.53
C LYS A 244 60.31 20.52 3.45
N LYS A 245 60.42 21.79 3.83
CA LYS A 245 60.81 22.82 2.89
C LYS A 245 62.18 22.38 2.40
N TYR A 246 62.27 21.91 1.16
CA TYR A 246 63.55 21.81 0.46
C TYR A 246 64.04 23.25 0.27
N GLY A 247 64.60 23.80 1.33
CA GLY A 247 65.32 25.05 1.35
C GLY A 247 66.73 24.74 1.80
N GLU A 248 67.47 24.03 0.94
CA GLU A 248 68.91 24.21 0.68
C GLU A 248 69.26 23.33 -0.54
N PRO A 249 69.85 23.90 -1.61
CA PRO A 249 70.23 23.14 -2.79
C PRO A 249 71.54 22.41 -2.49
N SER A 250 71.45 21.14 -2.11
CA SER A 250 72.62 20.25 -2.03
C SER A 250 73.38 20.19 -3.35
N LEU A 251 72.69 20.38 -4.48
CA LEU A 251 73.30 20.52 -5.80
C LEU A 251 74.19 21.77 -5.93
N TYR A 252 73.79 22.91 -5.36
CA TYR A 252 74.59 24.15 -5.46
C TYR A 252 75.89 24.05 -4.66
N ARG A 253 75.85 23.41 -3.47
CA ARG A 253 77.08 23.12 -2.71
C ARG A 253 77.98 22.13 -3.44
N ALA A 254 77.41 21.12 -4.09
CA ALA A 254 78.17 20.16 -4.88
C ALA A 254 78.83 20.82 -6.11
N GLU A 255 78.13 21.69 -6.84
CA GLU A 255 78.70 22.47 -7.94
C GLU A 255 79.85 23.37 -7.48
N LEU A 256 79.69 24.11 -6.38
CA LEU A 256 80.73 24.98 -5.84
C LEU A 256 81.99 24.22 -5.40
N GLN A 257 81.84 23.01 -4.86
CA GLN A 257 82.99 22.16 -4.52
C GLN A 257 83.70 21.67 -5.78
N HIS A 258 82.94 21.30 -6.81
CA HIS A 258 83.50 20.82 -8.07
C HIS A 258 84.27 21.93 -8.82
N GLU A 259 83.76 23.17 -8.84
CA GLU A 259 84.49 24.32 -9.39
C GLU A 259 85.78 24.61 -8.61
N ARG A 260 85.74 24.49 -7.27
CA ARG A 260 86.92 24.72 -6.42
C ARG A 260 88.00 23.66 -6.63
N GLU A 261 87.63 22.41 -6.83
CA GLU A 261 88.57 21.33 -7.16
C GLU A 261 89.22 21.52 -8.53
N GLN A 262 88.45 21.95 -9.54
CA GLN A 262 88.99 22.29 -10.86
C GLN A 262 89.99 23.44 -10.79
N TRP A 263 89.70 24.48 -10.00
CA TRP A 263 90.60 25.64 -9.84
C TRP A 263 91.92 25.26 -9.16
N ASN A 264 91.90 24.32 -8.21
CA ASN A 264 93.12 23.82 -7.57
C ASN A 264 93.97 22.94 -8.50
N GLN A 265 93.36 22.20 -9.43
CA GLN A 265 94.11 21.37 -10.39
C GLN A 265 94.79 22.19 -11.49
N THR A 266 94.27 23.36 -11.85
CA THR A 266 94.87 24.22 -12.88
C THR A 266 96.05 25.08 -12.37
N GLN A 267 96.29 25.12 -11.06
CA GLN A 267 97.39 25.85 -10.43
C GLN A 267 98.61 25.01 -10.05
N MET A 268 98.59 23.69 -10.28
CA MET A 268 99.76 22.79 -10.15
C MET A 268 100.33 22.44 -11.52
#